data_AF-A0A0G1TGI4-F1
#
_entry.id   AF-A0A0G1TGI4-F1
#
_cell.length_a   1.000
_cell.length_b   1.000
_cell.length_c   1.000
_cell.angle_alpha   90.00
_cell.angle_beta   90.00
_cell.angle_gamma   90.00
#
_symmetry.space_group_name_H-M   'P 1'
#
loop_
_entity.id
_entity.type
_entity.pdbx_description
1 polymer ?
#
loop_
_entity_poly.entity_id
_entity_poly.type
_entity_poly.pdbx_seq_one_letter_code
_entity_poly.pdbx_strand_id
1 'polypeptide(L)'
;MTLSDWLWILVVFSALSFLVVLAIWATAKIDTGMLFGFLKEGQGTFVMRGESVDHPLISARGYDCKLISETRNEYNQAGEHTNEREVARYKIVETEKGTEATCHDGFLGWLEGYLGIYFFGFPPFYKRMYEEFRWNEWKPVKNKDGTQTTELWPRDDMTTFFYVQTFNYAVFVEGAETGGTKKATVDAEKKDTGNSNDVGLGGNVSVDLKINLPIRIIYPEIAVFENEDWFETLESIVTECVRQYTGQHTFEELRSKKDIGME
;
A
#
# COMPACT_ATOMS: atom_id res chain seq x y z
N MET A 1 -29.74 55.23 -29.23
CA MET A 1 -29.23 53.90 -29.63
C MET A 1 -29.41 53.78 -31.13
N THR A 2 -28.32 53.75 -31.86
CA THR A 2 -28.28 53.75 -33.32
C THR A 2 -28.45 52.33 -33.87
N LEU A 3 -28.80 52.20 -35.15
CA LEU A 3 -28.87 50.89 -35.82
C LEU A 3 -27.54 50.11 -35.71
N SER A 4 -26.42 50.83 -35.74
CA SER A 4 -25.08 50.24 -35.54
C SER A 4 -24.87 49.66 -34.14
N ASP A 5 -25.45 50.27 -33.10
CA ASP A 5 -25.33 49.76 -31.72
C ASP A 5 -26.06 48.41 -31.56
N TRP A 6 -27.25 48.29 -32.15
CA TRP A 6 -28.01 47.03 -32.17
C TRP A 6 -27.29 45.92 -32.93
N LEU A 7 -26.65 46.27 -34.04
CA LEU A 7 -25.91 45.30 -34.86
C LEU A 7 -24.67 44.78 -34.13
N TRP A 8 -23.97 45.66 -33.40
CA TRP A 8 -22.85 45.25 -32.55
C TRP A 8 -23.27 44.33 -31.41
N ILE A 9 -24.38 44.63 -30.74
CA ILE A 9 -24.90 43.78 -29.65
C ILE A 9 -25.21 42.38 -30.19
N LEU A 10 -25.88 42.28 -31.34
CA LEU A 10 -26.19 41.00 -31.99
C LEU A 10 -24.93 40.19 -32.31
N VAL A 11 -23.89 40.84 -32.84
CA VAL A 11 -22.61 40.18 -33.14
C VAL A 11 -21.94 39.66 -31.87
N VAL A 12 -21.91 40.46 -30.79
CA VAL A 12 -21.31 40.07 -29.51
C VAL A 12 -22.07 38.89 -28.88
N PHE A 13 -23.40 38.95 -28.85
CA PHE A 13 -24.22 37.84 -28.32
C PHE A 13 -24.08 36.57 -29.15
N SER A 14 -24.01 36.69 -30.48
CA SER A 14 -23.81 35.54 -31.37
C SER A 14 -22.42 34.92 -31.17
N ALA A 15 -21.38 35.73 -31.04
CA ALA A 15 -20.03 35.26 -30.76
C ALA A 15 -19.93 34.60 -29.38
N LEU A 16 -20.55 35.18 -28.35
CA LEU A 16 -20.58 34.62 -27.01
C LEU A 16 -21.34 33.28 -27.00
N SER A 17 -22.50 33.22 -27.64
CA SER A 17 -23.28 31.99 -27.78
C SER A 17 -22.50 30.90 -28.52
N PHE A 18 -21.81 31.26 -29.60
CA PHE A 18 -20.95 30.34 -30.32
C PHE A 18 -19.80 29.82 -29.45
N LEU A 19 -19.14 30.67 -28.67
CA LEU A 19 -18.08 30.24 -27.73
C LEU A 19 -18.62 29.32 -26.65
N VAL A 20 -19.81 29.56 -26.12
CA VAL A 20 -20.46 28.67 -25.13
C VAL A 20 -20.76 27.31 -25.76
N VAL A 21 -21.33 27.28 -26.98
CA VAL A 21 -21.59 26.02 -27.69
C VAL A 21 -20.30 25.29 -28.02
N LEU A 22 -19.25 26.01 -28.46
CA LEU A 22 -17.95 25.43 -28.73
C LEU A 22 -17.32 24.86 -27.46
N ALA A 23 -17.44 25.54 -26.33
CA ALA A 23 -16.96 25.04 -25.03
C ALA A 23 -17.71 23.77 -24.61
N ILE A 24 -19.05 23.76 -24.71
CA ILE A 24 -19.87 22.57 -24.43
C ILE A 24 -19.52 21.42 -25.38
N TRP A 25 -19.32 21.71 -26.67
CA TRP A 25 -18.96 20.71 -27.66
C TRP A 25 -17.55 20.17 -27.41
N ALA A 26 -16.60 21.04 -27.09
CA ALA A 26 -15.24 20.64 -26.74
C ALA A 26 -15.23 19.79 -25.48
N THR A 27 -15.97 20.15 -24.42
CA THR A 27 -16.08 19.33 -23.20
C THR A 27 -16.84 18.02 -23.41
N ALA A 28 -17.73 17.95 -24.40
CA ALA A 28 -18.42 16.71 -24.77
C ALA A 28 -17.57 15.79 -25.68
N LYS A 29 -16.65 16.36 -26.48
CA LYS A 29 -15.77 15.62 -27.41
C LYS A 29 -14.44 15.21 -26.79
N ILE A 30 -13.92 16.03 -25.89
CA ILE A 30 -12.94 15.57 -24.91
C ILE A 30 -13.69 14.48 -24.15
N ASP A 31 -13.28 13.22 -24.31
CA ASP A 31 -13.89 12.05 -23.64
C ASP A 31 -14.38 12.49 -22.27
N THR A 32 -15.66 12.28 -21.96
CA THR A 32 -16.37 12.76 -20.75
C THR A 32 -15.82 12.16 -19.45
N GLY A 33 -14.58 11.73 -19.45
CA GLY A 33 -13.76 11.55 -18.27
C GLY A 33 -12.63 12.58 -18.12
N MET A 34 -12.12 13.22 -19.18
CA MET A 34 -10.82 13.89 -19.11
C MET A 34 -10.74 15.05 -18.09
N LEU A 35 -11.82 15.83 -17.95
CA LEU A 35 -11.92 16.92 -16.97
C LEU A 35 -12.88 16.57 -15.82
N PHE A 36 -14.01 15.98 -16.20
CA PHE A 36 -15.07 15.60 -15.29
C PHE A 36 -15.47 14.17 -15.56
N GLY A 37 -16.05 13.49 -14.58
CA GLY A 37 -16.68 12.21 -14.82
C GLY A 37 -17.47 11.71 -13.64
N PHE A 38 -18.23 10.67 -13.91
CA PHE A 38 -19.02 9.97 -12.92
C PHE A 38 -18.20 8.79 -12.42
N LEU A 39 -17.99 8.69 -11.11
CA LEU A 39 -17.59 7.43 -10.51
C LEU A 39 -18.84 6.58 -10.31
N LYS A 40 -18.83 5.35 -10.83
CA LYS A 40 -19.89 4.39 -10.49
C LYS A 40 -19.65 3.91 -9.06
N GLU A 41 -20.73 3.56 -8.37
CA GLU A 41 -20.65 2.93 -7.06
C GLU A 41 -19.77 1.67 -7.14
N GLY A 42 -18.80 1.55 -6.22
CA GLY A 42 -17.84 0.44 -6.20
C GLY A 42 -16.62 0.64 -7.09
N GLN A 43 -16.46 1.80 -7.73
CA GLN A 43 -15.24 2.15 -8.46
C GLN A 43 -14.34 3.07 -7.64
N GLY A 44 -13.03 2.85 -7.77
CA GLY A 44 -11.99 3.79 -7.37
C GLY A 44 -11.38 4.42 -8.62
N THR A 45 -11.02 5.68 -8.54
CA THR A 45 -10.23 6.38 -9.55
C THR A 45 -9.05 7.05 -8.86
N PHE A 46 -7.84 6.73 -9.30
CA PHE A 46 -6.65 7.44 -8.85
C PHE A 46 -6.37 8.60 -9.80
N VAL A 47 -6.25 9.80 -9.23
CA VAL A 47 -5.84 10.99 -9.96
C VAL A 47 -4.35 11.18 -9.73
N MET A 48 -3.56 11.02 -10.80
CA MET A 48 -2.11 11.23 -10.76
C MET A 48 -1.75 12.59 -11.35
N ARG A 49 -0.80 13.28 -10.72
CA ARG A 49 -0.20 14.53 -11.22
C ARG A 49 1.28 14.28 -11.51
N GLY A 50 1.64 14.18 -12.78
CA GLY A 50 2.97 13.68 -13.17
C GLY A 50 3.10 12.18 -12.85
N GLU A 51 4.09 11.82 -12.04
CA GLU A 51 4.35 10.44 -11.57
C GLU A 51 3.84 10.17 -10.14
N SER A 52 3.25 11.18 -9.49
CA SER A 52 2.76 11.05 -8.11
C SER A 52 1.24 10.97 -8.06
N VAL A 53 0.71 10.12 -7.19
CA VAL A 53 -0.72 10.10 -6.83
C VAL A 53 -1.04 11.41 -6.11
N ASP A 54 -1.97 12.18 -6.67
CA ASP A 54 -2.44 13.42 -6.07
C ASP A 54 -3.50 13.11 -5.01
N HIS A 55 -4.57 12.42 -5.42
CA HIS A 55 -5.61 11.95 -4.52
C HIS A 55 -6.39 10.76 -5.11
N PRO A 56 -6.82 9.81 -4.28
CA PRO A 56 -7.79 8.79 -4.65
C PRO A 56 -9.22 9.34 -4.54
N LEU A 57 -10.05 9.04 -5.53
CA LEU A 57 -11.49 9.27 -5.51
C LEU A 57 -12.19 7.92 -5.44
N ILE A 58 -13.06 7.75 -4.46
CA ILE A 58 -13.81 6.51 -4.27
C ILE A 58 -15.28 6.87 -4.16
N SER A 59 -16.12 6.23 -4.98
CA SER A 59 -17.57 6.35 -4.85
C SER A 59 -18.12 5.11 -4.16
N ALA A 60 -18.47 5.27 -2.89
CA ALA A 60 -19.05 4.21 -2.07
C ALA A 60 -20.19 4.79 -1.22
N ARG A 61 -21.36 4.12 -1.23
CA ARG A 61 -22.52 4.62 -0.51
C ARG A 61 -22.28 4.64 1.00
N GLY A 62 -22.29 5.84 1.58
CA GLY A 62 -22.08 6.06 3.02
C GLY A 62 -20.63 6.02 3.47
N TYR A 63 -19.68 6.08 2.54
CA TYR A 63 -18.25 6.12 2.84
C TYR A 63 -17.56 7.19 2.01
N ASP A 64 -16.70 7.98 2.65
CA ASP A 64 -15.88 9.00 2.00
C ASP A 64 -14.40 8.66 2.15
N CYS A 65 -13.60 8.91 1.11
CA CYS A 65 -12.15 8.88 1.24
C CYS A 65 -11.67 10.25 1.76
N LYS A 66 -11.15 10.30 2.99
CA LYS A 66 -10.67 11.52 3.62
C LYS A 66 -9.17 11.45 3.85
N LEU A 67 -8.48 12.56 3.59
CA LEU A 67 -7.10 12.72 4.04
C LEU A 67 -7.15 12.96 5.55
N ILE A 68 -6.68 11.99 6.33
CA ILE A 68 -6.56 12.10 7.78
C ILE A 68 -5.09 12.31 8.10
N SER A 69 -4.79 13.33 8.91
CA SER A 69 -3.49 13.42 9.55
C SER A 69 -3.50 12.55 10.81
N GLU A 70 -2.65 11.51 10.81
CA GLU A 70 -2.44 10.68 11.99
C GLU A 70 -1.04 10.99 12.55
N THR A 71 -0.98 11.38 13.82
CA THR A 71 0.29 11.51 14.54
C THR A 71 0.82 10.11 14.82
N ARG A 72 1.95 9.77 14.19
CA ARG A 72 2.61 8.49 14.40
C ARG A 72 3.82 8.68 15.31
N ASN A 73 3.85 7.89 16.37
CA ASN A 73 5.04 7.75 17.21
C ASN A 73 6.09 6.95 16.44
N GLU A 74 7.21 7.59 16.11
CA GLU A 74 8.39 6.89 15.58
C GLU A 74 9.28 6.46 16.75
N TYR A 75 9.55 5.15 16.81
CA TYR A 75 10.45 4.54 17.78
C TYR A 75 11.78 4.21 17.11
N ASN A 76 12.91 4.48 17.78
CA ASN A 76 14.21 4.06 17.29
C ASN A 76 14.40 2.54 17.42
N GLN A 77 15.50 2.02 16.88
CA GLN A 77 15.85 0.59 17.00
C GLN A 77 16.02 0.12 18.46
N ALA A 78 16.21 1.03 19.42
CA ALA A 78 16.24 0.73 20.85
C ALA A 78 14.85 0.74 21.51
N GLY A 79 13.78 1.02 20.75
CA GLY A 79 12.41 1.10 21.25
C GLY A 79 12.08 2.40 21.99
N GLU A 80 12.97 3.40 21.97
CA GLU A 80 12.72 4.71 22.58
C GLU A 80 11.92 5.59 21.61
N HIS A 81 10.94 6.31 22.15
CA HIS A 81 10.15 7.28 21.40
C HIS A 81 11.04 8.44 20.99
N THR A 82 11.20 8.63 19.69
CA THR A 82 12.15 9.62 19.16
C THR A 82 11.51 10.88 18.64
N ASN A 83 10.36 10.81 17.98
CA ASN A 83 9.61 11.97 17.50
C ASN A 83 8.15 11.58 17.17
N GLU A 84 7.26 12.55 17.31
CA GLU A 84 5.93 12.50 16.73
C GLU A 84 6.01 13.03 15.30
N ARG A 85 5.68 12.20 14.32
CA ARG A 85 5.58 12.61 12.92
C ARG A 85 4.13 12.59 12.49
N GLU A 86 3.64 13.74 12.03
CA GLU A 86 2.33 13.82 11.40
C GLU A 86 2.42 13.20 10.00
N VAL A 87 1.69 12.11 9.76
CA VAL A 87 1.64 11.44 8.47
C VAL A 87 0.22 11.60 7.94
N ALA A 88 0.09 12.29 6.80
CA ALA A 88 -1.17 12.37 6.08
C ALA A 88 -1.42 11.05 5.33
N ARG A 89 -2.56 10.42 5.56
CA ARG A 89 -2.99 9.21 4.84
C ARG A 89 -4.44 9.32 4.42
N TYR A 90 -4.74 8.86 3.22
CA TYR A 90 -6.12 8.68 2.79
C TYR A 90 -6.71 7.47 3.51
N LYS A 91 -7.86 7.68 4.16
CA LYS A 91 -8.60 6.63 4.85
C LYS A 91 -10.06 6.73 4.44
N ILE A 92 -10.65 5.58 4.18
CA ILE A 92 -12.09 5.48 3.97
C ILE A 92 -12.76 5.56 5.33
N VAL A 93 -13.61 6.57 5.51
CA VAL A 93 -14.35 6.82 6.75
C VAL A 93 -15.83 6.65 6.45
N GLU A 94 -16.55 5.94 7.31
CA GLU A 94 -18.01 5.91 7.25
C GLU A 94 -18.54 7.32 7.47
N THR A 95 -19.33 7.84 6.53
CA THR A 95 -19.92 9.15 6.65
C THR A 95 -20.90 9.12 7.82
N GLU A 96 -20.65 9.91 8.88
CA GLU A 96 -21.58 9.97 10.00
C GLU A 96 -22.95 10.38 9.48
N LYS A 97 -24.02 9.71 9.94
CA LYS A 97 -25.38 10.02 9.50
C LYS A 97 -25.70 11.49 9.78
N GLY A 98 -25.80 12.28 8.71
CA GLY A 98 -26.09 13.71 8.77
C GLY A 98 -24.88 14.63 8.59
N THR A 99 -23.66 14.09 8.48
CA THR A 99 -22.54 14.85 7.89
C THR A 99 -22.64 14.83 6.38
N GLU A 100 -22.63 16.01 5.76
CA GLU A 100 -22.52 16.13 4.31
C GLU A 100 -21.16 15.56 3.88
N ALA A 101 -21.14 14.83 2.78
CA ALA A 101 -19.89 14.36 2.18
C ALA A 101 -18.97 15.56 2.01
N THR A 102 -17.69 15.40 2.37
CA THR A 102 -16.69 16.47 2.24
C THR A 102 -16.36 16.66 0.77
N CYS A 103 -17.25 17.33 0.06
CA CYS A 103 -17.04 17.79 -1.29
C CYS A 103 -16.19 19.06 -1.28
N HIS A 104 -15.58 19.38 -2.42
CA HIS A 104 -14.76 20.60 -2.55
C HIS A 104 -15.59 21.87 -2.27
N ASP A 105 -15.04 22.87 -1.59
CA ASP A 105 -15.81 24.10 -1.40
C ASP A 105 -16.18 24.78 -2.75
N GLY A 106 -17.38 25.35 -2.80
CA GLY A 106 -17.87 26.15 -3.93
C GLY A 106 -18.56 25.33 -5.05
N PHE A 107 -18.45 25.82 -6.29
CA PHE A 107 -19.20 25.25 -7.42
C PHE A 107 -18.81 23.80 -7.75
N LEU A 108 -17.53 23.44 -7.54
CA LEU A 108 -17.05 22.09 -7.83
C LEU A 108 -17.60 21.06 -6.84
N GLY A 109 -17.62 21.32 -5.53
CA GLY A 109 -18.25 20.38 -4.63
C GLY A 109 -19.76 20.41 -4.67
N TRP A 110 -20.37 21.52 -5.11
CA TRP A 110 -21.79 21.48 -5.45
C TRP A 110 -22.09 20.49 -6.58
N LEU A 111 -21.28 20.48 -7.66
CA LEU A 111 -21.38 19.50 -8.74
C LEU A 111 -21.12 18.06 -8.23
N GLU A 112 -20.12 17.89 -7.38
CA GLU A 112 -19.76 16.61 -6.78
C GLU A 112 -20.88 16.05 -5.91
N GLY A 113 -21.36 16.83 -4.94
CA GLY A 113 -22.36 16.41 -3.96
C GLY A 113 -23.77 16.24 -4.54
N TYR A 114 -24.16 17.09 -5.51
CA TYR A 114 -25.52 17.07 -6.04
C TYR A 114 -25.68 16.22 -7.31
N LEU A 115 -24.66 16.19 -8.17
CA LEU A 115 -24.71 15.49 -9.46
C LEU A 115 -23.79 14.27 -9.53
N GLY A 116 -22.93 14.03 -8.53
CA GLY A 116 -21.92 12.97 -8.59
C GLY A 116 -20.84 13.21 -9.65
N ILE A 117 -20.64 14.48 -10.03
CA ILE A 117 -19.67 14.87 -11.07
C ILE A 117 -18.38 15.30 -10.38
N TYR A 118 -17.32 14.51 -10.54
CA TYR A 118 -16.02 14.80 -9.98
C TYR A 118 -15.17 15.59 -10.98
N PHE A 119 -14.44 16.59 -10.51
CA PHE A 119 -13.43 17.30 -11.32
C PHE A 119 -12.06 16.67 -11.09
N PHE A 120 -11.43 16.19 -12.16
CA PHE A 120 -10.14 15.47 -12.10
C PHE A 120 -8.92 16.34 -12.44
N GLY A 121 -9.12 17.57 -12.91
CA GLY A 121 -8.05 18.46 -13.37
C GLY A 121 -7.94 18.57 -14.90
N PHE A 122 -6.94 19.32 -15.38
CA PHE A 122 -6.72 19.57 -16.81
C PHE A 122 -5.55 18.72 -17.36
N PRO A 123 -5.74 17.94 -18.44
CA PRO A 123 -4.64 17.34 -19.20
C PRO A 123 -3.71 18.42 -19.78
N PRO A 124 -2.40 18.13 -19.98
CA PRO A 124 -1.69 16.86 -19.71
C PRO A 124 -1.19 16.73 -18.27
N PHE A 125 -1.55 17.66 -17.37
CA PHE A 125 -1.00 17.70 -16.02
C PHE A 125 -1.52 16.57 -15.12
N TYR A 126 -2.61 15.92 -15.55
CA TYR A 126 -3.24 14.85 -14.81
C TYR A 126 -3.47 13.60 -15.68
N LYS A 127 -3.27 12.42 -15.08
CA LYS A 127 -3.60 11.11 -15.66
C LYS A 127 -4.56 10.39 -14.73
N ARG A 128 -5.56 9.73 -15.31
CA ARG A 128 -6.56 8.96 -14.56
C ARG A 128 -6.31 7.48 -14.77
N MET A 129 -6.30 6.74 -13.67
CA MET A 129 -6.25 5.29 -13.70
C MET A 129 -7.58 4.77 -13.17
N TYR A 130 -8.26 4.00 -14.01
CA TYR A 130 -9.48 3.29 -13.67
C TYR A 130 -9.10 1.86 -13.34
N GLU A 131 -9.44 1.41 -12.15
CA GLU A 131 -9.33 0.00 -11.80
C GLU A 131 -10.73 -0.57 -11.54
N GLU A 132 -11.02 -1.69 -12.21
CA GLU A 132 -12.19 -2.50 -11.94
C GLU A 132 -11.79 -3.59 -10.95
N PHE A 133 -12.18 -3.45 -9.69
CA PHE A 133 -11.82 -4.42 -8.66
C PHE A 133 -12.75 -5.63 -8.72
N ARG A 134 -12.18 -6.82 -9.00
CA ARG A 134 -12.85 -8.12 -8.84
C ARG A 134 -12.32 -8.80 -7.59
N TRP A 135 -13.21 -9.18 -6.67
CA TRP A 135 -12.83 -9.82 -5.41
C TRP A 135 -13.00 -11.33 -5.47
N ASN A 136 -12.20 -12.05 -4.68
CA ASN A 136 -12.35 -13.48 -4.45
C ASN A 136 -12.63 -13.77 -2.96
N GLU A 137 -13.75 -14.43 -2.64
CA GLU A 137 -14.13 -14.81 -1.28
C GLU A 137 -13.80 -16.29 -1.02
N TRP A 138 -13.22 -16.61 0.14
CA TRP A 138 -13.09 -17.99 0.57
C TRP A 138 -14.43 -18.52 1.07
N LYS A 139 -15.01 -19.51 0.38
CA LYS A 139 -16.23 -20.18 0.82
C LYS A 139 -15.95 -21.61 1.27
N PRO A 140 -16.58 -22.08 2.36
CA PRO A 140 -16.54 -23.49 2.71
C PRO A 140 -17.35 -24.27 1.68
N VAL A 141 -16.68 -25.13 0.93
CA VAL A 141 -17.28 -26.04 -0.05
C VAL A 141 -17.26 -27.44 0.54
N LYS A 142 -18.40 -28.13 0.49
CA LYS A 142 -18.51 -29.50 0.96
C LYS A 142 -18.21 -30.44 -0.19
N ASN A 143 -17.10 -31.16 -0.10
CA ASN A 143 -16.73 -32.16 -1.10
C ASN A 143 -17.67 -33.36 -1.04
N LYS A 144 -17.69 -34.17 -2.11
CA LYS A 144 -18.52 -35.38 -2.22
C LYS A 144 -18.25 -36.38 -1.10
N ASP A 145 -17.04 -36.38 -0.56
CA ASP A 145 -16.62 -37.23 0.55
C ASP A 145 -17.04 -36.70 1.93
N GLY A 146 -17.77 -35.58 1.97
CA GLY A 146 -18.30 -34.96 3.19
C GLY A 146 -17.32 -34.02 3.89
N THR A 147 -16.05 -33.96 3.48
CA THR A 147 -15.05 -33.04 4.01
C THR A 147 -15.32 -31.59 3.58
N GLN A 148 -15.15 -30.64 4.49
CA GLN A 148 -15.19 -29.21 4.15
C GLN A 148 -13.79 -28.75 3.73
N THR A 149 -13.70 -28.15 2.55
CA THR A 149 -12.51 -27.44 2.08
C THR A 149 -12.89 -26.01 1.76
N THR A 150 -11.99 -25.06 2.03
CA THR A 150 -12.20 -23.67 1.61
C THR A 150 -11.77 -23.51 0.16
N GLU A 151 -12.66 -23.02 -0.70
CA GLU A 151 -12.35 -22.71 -2.09
C GLU A 151 -12.44 -21.19 -2.31
N LEU A 152 -11.53 -20.67 -3.12
CA LEU A 152 -11.49 -19.27 -3.49
C LEU A 152 -12.50 -19.01 -4.62
N TRP A 153 -13.59 -18.32 -4.32
CA TRP A 153 -14.67 -18.04 -5.26
C TRP A 153 -14.62 -16.60 -5.75
N PRO A 154 -14.51 -16.36 -7.08
CA PRO A 154 -14.65 -15.00 -7.60
C PRO A 154 -16.07 -14.50 -7.37
N ARG A 155 -16.18 -13.31 -6.81
CA ARG A 155 -17.44 -12.57 -6.73
C ARG A 155 -17.47 -11.56 -7.86
N ASP A 156 -18.63 -11.46 -8.50
CA ASP A 156 -18.92 -10.40 -9.47
C ASP A 156 -19.22 -9.05 -8.78
N ASP A 157 -19.35 -9.05 -7.45
CA ASP A 157 -19.62 -7.88 -6.63
C ASP A 157 -18.34 -7.03 -6.46
N MET A 158 -18.40 -5.74 -6.80
CA MET A 158 -17.29 -4.80 -6.57
C MET A 158 -17.10 -4.56 -5.06
N THR A 159 -15.85 -4.62 -4.58
CA THR A 159 -15.51 -4.41 -3.16
C THR A 159 -15.06 -2.97 -2.91
N THR A 160 -15.31 -2.47 -1.70
CA THR A 160 -15.16 -1.07 -1.29
C THR A 160 -13.81 -0.74 -0.63
N PHE A 161 -12.89 -1.70 -0.51
CA PHE A 161 -11.57 -1.49 0.11
C PHE A 161 -10.56 -2.58 -0.26
N PHE A 162 -9.27 -2.22 -0.26
CA PHE A 162 -8.16 -3.17 -0.26
C PHE A 162 -7.74 -3.50 1.16
N TYR A 163 -7.78 -4.78 1.52
CA TYR A 163 -7.15 -5.28 2.73
C TYR A 163 -6.20 -6.42 2.35
N VAL A 164 -4.89 -6.17 2.39
CA VAL A 164 -3.93 -7.26 2.37
C VAL A 164 -3.83 -7.78 3.78
N GLN A 165 -4.43 -8.97 4.01
CA GLN A 165 -4.30 -9.67 5.27
C GLN A 165 -2.83 -9.98 5.52
N THR A 166 -2.39 -9.85 6.77
CA THR A 166 -1.06 -10.32 7.18
C THR A 166 -0.95 -11.79 6.79
N PHE A 167 0.07 -12.11 6.00
CA PHE A 167 0.31 -13.48 5.55
C PHE A 167 1.69 -13.94 6.00
N ASN A 168 1.83 -15.25 6.11
CA ASN A 168 3.06 -15.90 6.50
C ASN A 168 3.90 -16.16 5.25
N TYR A 169 5.11 -15.62 5.22
CA TYR A 169 6.11 -15.86 4.18
C TYR A 169 7.20 -16.76 4.74
N ALA A 170 7.38 -17.93 4.13
CA ALA A 170 8.39 -18.89 4.56
C ALA A 170 9.68 -18.64 3.76
N VAL A 171 10.74 -18.26 4.46
CA VAL A 171 12.09 -18.10 3.89
C VAL A 171 12.92 -19.31 4.29
N PHE A 172 13.60 -19.90 3.30
CA PHE A 172 14.53 -21.00 3.53
C PHE A 172 15.95 -20.53 3.24
N VAL A 173 16.79 -20.57 4.27
CA VAL A 173 18.20 -20.22 4.16
C VAL A 173 19.02 -21.49 4.29
N GLU A 174 19.53 -21.97 3.16
CA GLU A 174 20.39 -23.15 3.08
C GLU A 174 21.84 -22.81 3.40
N GLY A 175 22.50 -23.66 4.17
CA GLY A 175 23.92 -23.57 4.45
C GLY A 175 24.36 -22.22 5.02
N ALA A 176 23.65 -21.69 6.01
CA ALA A 176 24.15 -20.58 6.80
C ALA A 176 25.25 -21.10 7.75
N GLU A 177 26.43 -20.47 7.74
CA GLU A 177 27.53 -20.87 8.61
C GLU A 177 27.39 -20.21 10.00
N THR A 178 27.46 -21.00 11.07
CA THR A 178 27.45 -20.48 12.43
C THR A 178 28.77 -19.82 12.79
N GLY A 179 28.72 -18.80 13.65
CA GLY A 179 29.92 -18.13 14.14
C GLY A 179 30.84 -19.06 14.93
N GLY A 180 32.16 -18.90 14.74
CA GLY A 180 33.16 -19.47 15.63
C GLY A 180 33.16 -18.77 17.00
N THR A 181 33.50 -19.50 18.06
CA THR A 181 33.69 -18.96 19.41
C THR A 181 34.76 -17.85 19.42
N LYS A 182 34.34 -16.59 19.25
CA LYS A 182 35.21 -15.40 19.28
C LYS A 182 35.87 -15.12 20.65
N LYS A 183 35.74 -16.01 21.62
CA LYS A 183 36.28 -15.81 22.98
C LYS A 183 37.77 -16.13 23.14
N ALA A 184 38.48 -16.61 22.13
CA ALA A 184 39.87 -17.05 22.31
C ALA A 184 40.95 -15.98 22.06
N THR A 185 40.65 -14.78 21.56
CA THR A 185 41.70 -13.83 21.12
C THR A 185 41.99 -12.67 22.07
N VAL A 186 41.25 -12.49 23.17
CA VAL A 186 41.51 -11.36 24.11
C VAL A 186 42.23 -11.81 25.39
N ASP A 187 42.24 -13.10 25.73
CA ASP A 187 42.90 -13.60 26.95
C ASP A 187 44.17 -14.46 26.69
N ALA A 188 44.64 -14.54 25.44
CA ALA A 188 45.84 -15.32 25.07
C ALA A 188 47.18 -14.70 25.54
N GLU A 189 47.15 -13.72 26.45
CA GLU A 189 48.35 -13.14 27.06
C GLU A 189 48.60 -13.58 28.51
N LYS A 190 47.82 -14.53 29.09
CA LYS A 190 48.12 -15.04 30.43
C LYS A 190 47.88 -16.55 30.64
N LYS A 191 49.03 -17.24 30.71
CA LYS A 191 49.37 -18.46 31.48
C LYS A 191 48.98 -19.84 30.95
N ASP A 192 50.00 -20.48 30.36
CA ASP A 192 50.68 -21.69 30.83
C ASP A 192 49.90 -22.80 31.57
N THR A 193 50.07 -24.01 31.00
CA THR A 193 50.15 -25.33 31.64
C THR A 193 48.90 -25.87 32.36
N GLY A 194 48.11 -26.68 31.64
CA GLY A 194 47.15 -27.57 32.30
C GLY A 194 46.11 -28.24 31.41
N ASN A 195 46.56 -29.04 30.43
CA ASN A 195 45.84 -30.18 29.85
C ASN A 195 44.29 -30.07 29.73
N SER A 196 43.79 -29.23 28.82
CA SER A 196 42.39 -29.26 28.40
C SER A 196 42.28 -29.90 27.01
N ASN A 197 41.85 -31.17 26.97
CA ASN A 197 41.31 -31.81 25.76
C ASN A 197 39.88 -31.32 25.48
N ASP A 198 39.61 -30.03 25.69
CA ASP A 198 38.38 -29.40 25.21
C ASP A 198 38.57 -29.17 23.71
N VAL A 199 38.24 -30.21 22.95
CA VAL A 199 38.01 -30.14 21.51
C VAL A 199 36.98 -29.04 21.32
N GLY A 200 37.40 -27.92 20.75
CA GLY A 200 36.54 -26.80 20.35
C GLY A 200 35.55 -27.26 19.28
N LEU A 201 34.53 -27.99 19.71
CA LEU A 201 33.34 -28.35 18.96
C LEU A 201 32.48 -27.09 18.90
N GLY A 202 32.27 -26.54 17.70
CA GLY A 202 31.19 -25.57 17.50
C GLY A 202 31.47 -24.37 16.59
N GLY A 203 32.64 -24.28 15.93
CA GLY A 203 32.88 -23.23 14.94
C GLY A 203 32.50 -23.65 13.52
N ASN A 204 31.79 -22.79 12.79
CA ASN A 204 31.47 -22.92 11.36
C ASN A 204 30.69 -24.19 11.00
N VAL A 205 29.62 -24.49 11.73
CA VAL A 205 28.67 -25.53 11.35
C VAL A 205 27.70 -24.94 10.33
N SER A 206 27.54 -25.61 9.19
CA SER A 206 26.53 -25.27 8.20
C SER A 206 25.15 -25.69 8.70
N VAL A 207 24.19 -24.75 8.77
CA VAL A 207 22.82 -25.00 9.21
C VAL A 207 21.81 -24.52 8.17
N ASP A 208 20.74 -25.30 8.00
CA ASP A 208 19.59 -24.93 7.19
C ASP A 208 18.48 -24.37 8.08
N LEU A 209 17.99 -23.17 7.74
CA LEU A 209 17.02 -22.43 8.55
C LEU A 209 15.72 -22.26 7.81
N LYS A 210 14.61 -22.62 8.47
CA LYS A 210 13.24 -22.36 8.02
C LYS A 210 12.66 -21.26 8.88
N ILE A 211 12.35 -20.12 8.28
CA ILE A 211 11.89 -18.94 8.99
C ILE A 211 10.51 -18.58 8.49
N ASN A 212 9.57 -18.38 9.41
CA ASN A 212 8.24 -17.91 9.10
C ASN A 212 8.13 -16.42 9.43
N LEU A 213 7.87 -15.59 8.43
CA LEU A 213 7.77 -14.15 8.56
C LEU A 213 6.32 -13.69 8.36
N PRO A 214 5.65 -13.16 9.39
CA PRO A 214 4.37 -12.52 9.21
C PRO A 214 4.58 -11.16 8.53
N ILE A 215 4.21 -11.06 7.25
CA ILE A 215 4.30 -9.83 6.47
C ILE A 215 2.97 -9.10 6.52
N ARG A 216 2.99 -7.85 6.95
CA ARG A 216 1.85 -6.93 6.86
C ARG A 216 2.16 -5.82 5.88
N ILE A 217 1.45 -5.79 4.76
CA ILE A 217 1.59 -4.73 3.77
C ILE A 217 0.84 -3.49 4.26
N ILE A 218 1.58 -2.38 4.45
CA ILE A 218 1.03 -1.11 4.92
C ILE A 218 0.48 -0.28 3.74
N TYR A 219 1.16 -0.33 2.60
CA TYR A 219 0.79 0.38 1.38
C TYR A 219 0.67 -0.63 0.23
N PRO A 220 -0.50 -1.24 0.05
CA PRO A 220 -0.70 -2.26 -0.97
C PRO A 220 -0.49 -1.73 -2.38
N GLU A 221 -0.76 -0.45 -2.63
CA GLU A 221 -0.59 0.16 -3.95
C GLU A 221 0.86 0.09 -4.43
N ILE A 222 1.80 0.58 -3.61
CA ILE A 222 3.24 0.55 -3.94
C ILE A 222 3.73 -0.89 -4.08
N ALA A 223 3.31 -1.78 -3.17
CA ALA A 223 3.73 -3.17 -3.16
C ALA A 223 3.16 -3.98 -4.34
N VAL A 224 1.97 -3.65 -4.85
CA VAL A 224 1.34 -4.42 -5.93
C VAL A 224 1.64 -3.83 -7.30
N PHE A 225 1.73 -2.51 -7.42
CA PHE A 225 1.73 -1.84 -8.73
C PHE A 225 3.04 -1.12 -9.10
N GLU A 226 3.81 -0.63 -8.11
CA GLU A 226 5.02 0.15 -8.41
C GLU A 226 6.30 -0.70 -8.38
N ASN A 227 6.27 -1.82 -7.65
CA ASN A 227 7.42 -2.71 -7.50
C ASN A 227 6.98 -4.15 -7.82
N GLU A 228 7.33 -4.65 -9.00
CA GLU A 228 7.05 -6.06 -9.34
C GLU A 228 7.93 -7.02 -8.50
N ASP A 229 9.13 -6.58 -8.08
CA ASP A 229 10.18 -7.44 -7.49
C ASP A 229 10.41 -7.23 -5.98
N TRP A 230 9.47 -6.59 -5.26
CA TRP A 230 9.70 -6.32 -3.83
C TRP A 230 9.78 -7.59 -2.98
N PHE A 231 9.14 -8.69 -3.40
CA PHE A 231 9.25 -9.98 -2.72
C PHE A 231 10.67 -10.54 -2.80
N GLU A 232 11.28 -10.52 -3.99
CA GLU A 232 12.67 -10.96 -4.18
C GLU A 232 13.63 -10.08 -3.39
N THR A 233 13.39 -8.76 -3.39
CA THR A 233 14.16 -7.80 -2.60
C THR A 233 14.05 -8.09 -1.10
N LEU A 234 12.83 -8.33 -0.61
CA LEU A 234 12.59 -8.67 0.79
C LEU A 234 13.27 -9.98 1.16
N GLU A 235 13.16 -11.01 0.32
CA GLU A 235 13.79 -12.31 0.54
C GLU A 235 15.32 -12.17 0.60
N SER A 236 15.93 -11.39 -0.29
CA SER A 236 17.37 -11.11 -0.27
C SER A 236 17.78 -10.40 1.02
N ILE A 237 17.03 -9.39 1.47
CA ILE A 237 17.32 -8.65 2.71
C ILE A 237 17.23 -9.58 3.91
N VAL A 238 16.13 -10.34 4.02
CA VAL A 238 15.92 -11.29 5.10
C VAL A 238 17.03 -12.33 5.11
N THR A 239 17.34 -12.93 3.96
CA THR A 239 18.36 -13.97 3.85
C THR A 239 19.70 -13.46 4.33
N GLU A 240 20.09 -12.25 3.93
CA GLU A 240 21.33 -11.62 4.38
C GLU A 240 21.32 -11.35 5.89
N CYS A 241 20.25 -10.78 6.43
CA CYS A 241 20.10 -10.55 7.87
C CYS A 241 20.18 -11.85 8.68
N VAL A 242 19.56 -12.92 8.18
CA VAL A 242 19.57 -14.24 8.81
C VAL A 242 20.95 -14.84 8.77
N ARG A 243 21.64 -14.82 7.62
CA ARG A 243 23.03 -15.30 7.51
C ARG A 243 23.96 -14.53 8.44
N GLN A 244 23.82 -13.20 8.50
CA GLN A 244 24.61 -12.36 9.40
C GLN A 244 24.33 -12.70 10.87
N TYR A 245 23.08 -12.89 11.26
CA TYR A 245 22.69 -13.30 12.62
C TYR A 245 23.25 -14.68 12.96
N THR A 246 23.11 -15.66 12.08
CA THR A 246 23.65 -17.02 12.25
C THR A 246 25.17 -17.00 12.37
N GLY A 247 25.86 -16.21 11.56
CA GLY A 247 27.32 -16.06 11.61
C GLY A 247 27.83 -15.35 12.87
N GLN A 248 26.96 -14.68 13.64
CA GLN A 248 27.31 -14.07 14.92
C GLN A 248 27.10 -14.98 16.13
N HIS A 249 26.35 -16.07 15.97
CA HIS A 249 25.97 -16.97 17.05
C HIS A 249 26.56 -18.37 16.85
N THR A 250 26.94 -19.01 17.97
CA THR A 250 27.34 -20.42 17.95
C THR A 250 26.14 -21.33 17.73
N PHE A 251 26.38 -22.56 17.28
CA PHE A 251 25.30 -23.53 17.07
C PHE A 251 24.49 -23.79 18.35
N GLU A 252 25.17 -23.88 19.49
CA GLU A 252 24.60 -24.10 20.81
C GLU A 252 23.71 -22.93 21.25
N GLU A 253 24.13 -21.68 20.98
CA GLU A 253 23.32 -20.49 21.22
C GLU A 253 22.04 -20.47 20.37
N LEU A 254 22.14 -20.77 19.07
CA LEU A 254 20.98 -20.83 18.19
C LEU A 254 20.00 -21.93 18.61
N ARG A 255 20.55 -23.10 18.99
CA ARG A 255 19.75 -24.24 19.47
C ARG A 255 19.01 -23.90 20.76
N SER A 256 19.67 -23.29 21.74
CA SER A 256 19.05 -22.94 23.03
C SER A 256 17.95 -21.87 22.90
N LYS A 257 18.07 -20.94 21.95
CA LYS A 257 17.05 -19.92 21.70
C LYS A 257 15.79 -20.47 21.02
N LYS A 258 15.92 -21.56 20.25
CA LYS A 258 14.78 -22.18 19.55
C LYS A 258 13.68 -22.64 20.51
N ASP A 259 14.05 -23.10 21.70
CA ASP A 259 13.11 -23.62 22.69
C ASP A 259 12.30 -22.53 23.42
N ILE A 260 12.62 -21.24 23.22
CA ILE A 260 12.00 -20.12 23.95
C ILE A 260 10.84 -19.47 23.15
N GLY A 261 10.68 -19.78 21.86
CA GLY A 261 9.82 -19.02 20.94
C GLY A 261 8.75 -19.80 20.17
N MET A 262 8.39 -21.02 20.58
CA MET A 262 7.31 -21.81 19.95
C MET A 262 6.20 -22.18 20.96
N GLU A 263 5.59 -21.16 21.58
CA GLU A 263 4.22 -21.24 22.15
C GLU A 263 3.28 -20.33 21.36
#